data_AF-A0AAU1GFZ3-F1
#
_entry.id   AF-A0AAU1GFZ3-F1
#
_cell.length_a   1.000
_cell.length_b   1.000
_cell.length_c   1.000
_cell.angle_alpha   90.00
_cell.angle_beta   90.00
_cell.angle_gamma   90.00
#
_symmetry.space_group_name_H-M   'P 1'
#
loop_
_entity.id
_entity.type
_entity.pdbx_description
1 polymer ?
#
loop_
_entity_poly.entity_id
_entity_poly.type
_entity_poly.pdbx_seq_one_letter_code
_entity_poly.pdbx_strand_id
1 'polypeptide(L)'
;MSPFTGSTEATERWRHLRVTRQDGVATVTFDRPDKLNALTFGAYADLRDLLAELSRERSVRALVLGGEGRGFCSGGDVDEIIGATLAMDTAQLLDFNRMTGQVVRAIRECPFPVIAAVHGVAAGAGAVLALAADFRIADPSARFAFLFTRVGLSGGDMGAAYLLPRVVGLGHATRLLMLGEPVRAAEAERIGLLSELTEEGKAHVRAAELAAHLAAGPALAYAQTKALLTAELDMPLAASVELDANTQALLMNGQDYAEFHAAFTGKRPPAWKGR
;
A
#
# COMPACT_ATOMS: atom_id res chain seq x y z
N MET A 1 16.56 -11.28 -3.84
CA MET A 1 17.14 -10.91 -2.53
C MET A 1 18.36 -10.05 -2.76
N SER A 2 18.46 -8.97 -1.98
CA SER A 2 19.56 -8.01 -1.95
C SER A 2 20.73 -8.58 -1.17
N PRO A 3 21.97 -8.51 -1.67
CA PRO A 3 23.16 -8.95 -0.94
C PRO A 3 23.65 -7.92 0.08
N PHE A 4 23.05 -6.72 0.12
CA PHE A 4 23.53 -5.58 0.91
C PHE A 4 23.00 -5.62 2.36
N THR A 5 23.45 -6.61 3.13
CA THR A 5 23.14 -6.78 4.56
C THR A 5 24.38 -6.63 5.44
N GLY A 6 24.19 -6.40 6.73
CA GLY A 6 25.28 -6.20 7.71
C GLY A 6 24.88 -6.70 9.09
N SER A 7 25.17 -5.92 10.14
CA SER A 7 24.94 -6.33 11.54
C SER A 7 23.48 -6.50 11.93
N THR A 8 22.55 -5.86 11.23
CA THR A 8 21.12 -5.92 11.56
C THR A 8 20.49 -7.17 10.97
N GLU A 9 19.97 -8.03 11.84
CA GLU A 9 19.24 -9.23 11.45
C GLU A 9 17.77 -8.93 11.08
N ALA A 10 17.13 -9.88 10.39
CA ALA A 10 15.70 -9.82 10.11
C ALA A 10 14.89 -10.07 11.39
N THR A 11 13.72 -9.44 11.48
CA THR A 11 12.82 -9.63 12.62
C THR A 11 12.24 -11.04 12.59
N GLU A 12 12.58 -11.86 13.61
CA GLU A 12 12.13 -13.25 13.67
C GLU A 12 10.60 -13.39 13.74
N ARG A 13 9.94 -12.47 14.46
CA ARG A 13 8.48 -12.50 14.65
C ARG A 13 7.90 -11.11 14.80
N TRP A 14 6.99 -10.77 13.88
CA TRP A 14 6.09 -9.62 13.98
C TRP A 14 4.96 -9.93 14.97
N ARG A 15 4.71 -9.03 15.92
CA ARG A 15 3.83 -9.31 17.08
C ARG A 15 2.50 -8.58 17.00
N HIS A 16 2.44 -7.49 16.25
CA HIS A 16 1.29 -6.61 16.16
C HIS A 16 0.55 -6.72 14.81
N LEU A 17 1.06 -7.57 13.92
CA LEU A 17 0.50 -7.91 12.62
C LEU A 17 0.84 -9.36 12.31
N ARG A 18 -0.03 -10.05 11.57
CA ARG A 18 0.31 -11.36 11.02
C ARG A 18 0.99 -11.20 9.67
N VAL A 19 2.14 -11.86 9.51
CA VAL A 19 2.93 -11.80 8.27
C VAL A 19 3.23 -13.22 7.80
N THR A 20 2.86 -13.54 6.57
CA THR A 20 3.31 -14.75 5.87
C THR A 20 4.08 -14.38 4.62
N ARG A 21 5.04 -15.22 4.22
CA ARG A 21 5.86 -15.03 3.02
C ARG A 21 5.88 -16.35 2.25
N GLN A 22 5.39 -16.36 1.02
CA GLN A 22 5.35 -17.55 0.18
C GLN A 22 5.54 -17.18 -1.29
N ASP A 23 6.40 -17.91 -2.00
CA ASP A 23 6.62 -17.77 -3.46
C ASP A 23 6.94 -16.34 -3.95
N GLY A 24 7.52 -15.51 -3.06
CA GLY A 24 7.83 -14.11 -3.33
C GLY A 24 6.68 -13.13 -3.06
N VAL A 25 5.60 -13.57 -2.44
CA VAL A 25 4.49 -12.71 -1.97
C VAL A 25 4.55 -12.61 -0.44
N ALA A 26 4.53 -11.40 0.09
CA ALA A 26 4.20 -11.16 1.50
C ALA A 26 2.69 -10.96 1.65
N THR A 27 2.07 -11.59 2.64
CA THR A 27 0.70 -11.27 3.06
C THR A 27 0.75 -10.71 4.47
N VAL A 28 0.31 -9.46 4.63
CA VAL A 28 0.19 -8.75 5.90
C VAL A 28 -1.29 -8.68 6.25
N THR A 29 -1.64 -9.23 7.41
CA THR A 29 -3.03 -9.28 7.87
C THR A 29 -3.17 -8.59 9.21
N PHE A 30 -4.04 -7.59 9.29
CA PHE A 30 -4.50 -7.05 10.56
C PHE A 30 -5.37 -8.11 11.26
N ASP A 31 -5.01 -8.47 12.48
CA ASP A 31 -5.55 -9.63 13.20
C ASP A 31 -6.17 -9.27 14.55
N ARG A 32 -6.87 -8.12 14.59
CA ARG A 32 -7.72 -7.71 15.72
C ARG A 32 -9.19 -7.65 15.27
N PRO A 33 -9.78 -8.75 14.75
CA PRO A 33 -11.09 -8.72 14.10
C PRO A 33 -12.22 -8.26 15.03
N ASP A 34 -12.11 -8.53 16.33
CA ASP A 34 -13.09 -8.11 17.35
C ASP A 34 -13.17 -6.58 17.48
N LYS A 35 -12.07 -5.89 17.20
CA LYS A 35 -11.96 -4.42 17.17
C LYS A 35 -11.96 -3.86 15.74
N LEU A 36 -12.47 -4.59 14.75
CA LEU A 36 -12.46 -4.19 13.33
C LEU A 36 -11.05 -3.78 12.86
N ASN A 37 -10.03 -4.46 13.38
CA ASN A 37 -8.63 -4.25 13.03
C ASN A 37 -8.13 -2.82 13.32
N ALA A 38 -8.65 -2.19 14.38
CA ALA A 38 -8.16 -0.90 14.86
C ALA A 38 -6.65 -0.96 15.18
N LEU A 39 -5.90 0.01 14.65
CA LEU A 39 -4.45 0.09 14.73
C LEU A 39 -4.00 0.65 16.09
N THR A 40 -2.93 0.07 16.63
CA THR A 40 -2.21 0.53 17.82
C THR A 40 -0.86 1.15 17.44
N PHE A 41 -0.16 1.77 18.39
CA PHE A 41 1.20 2.25 18.16
C PHE A 41 2.14 1.13 17.70
N GLY A 42 2.00 -0.07 18.29
CA GLY A 42 2.77 -1.26 17.91
C GLY A 42 2.50 -1.71 16.47
N ALA A 43 1.23 -1.65 16.02
CA ALA A 43 0.89 -2.00 14.64
C ALA A 43 1.50 -1.01 13.62
N TYR A 44 1.53 0.30 13.92
CA TYR A 44 2.22 1.27 13.08
C TYR A 44 3.74 1.06 13.07
N ALA A 45 4.35 0.76 14.21
CA ALA A 45 5.77 0.45 14.31
C ALA A 45 6.12 -0.80 13.48
N ASP A 46 5.36 -1.89 13.64
CA ASP A 46 5.55 -3.12 12.86
C ASP A 46 5.36 -2.87 11.35
N LEU A 47 4.37 -2.07 10.93
CA LEU A 47 4.22 -1.69 9.52
C LEU A 47 5.45 -0.93 8.98
N ARG A 48 5.92 0.08 9.73
CA ARG A 48 7.10 0.89 9.35
C ARG A 48 8.34 0.00 9.20
N ASP A 49 8.60 -0.82 10.21
CA ASP A 49 9.82 -1.61 10.29
C ASP A 49 9.79 -2.79 9.31
N LEU A 50 8.63 -3.43 9.11
CA LEU A 50 8.45 -4.49 8.12
C LEU A 50 8.66 -3.98 6.69
N LEU A 51 8.06 -2.84 6.33
CA LEU A 51 8.22 -2.28 4.99
C LEU A 51 9.67 -1.88 4.72
N ALA A 52 10.37 -1.34 5.72
CA ALA A 52 11.79 -1.06 5.62
C ALA A 52 12.64 -2.34 5.44
N GLU A 53 12.35 -3.38 6.21
CA GLU A 53 13.01 -4.70 6.11
C GLU A 53 12.79 -5.35 4.73
N LEU A 54 11.55 -5.42 4.27
CA LEU A 54 11.23 -6.02 2.97
C LEU A 54 11.87 -5.22 1.81
N SER A 55 11.92 -3.89 1.95
CA SER A 55 12.51 -3.01 0.94
C SER A 55 14.03 -3.16 0.85
N ARG A 56 14.74 -3.20 1.98
CA ARG A 56 16.21 -3.39 1.99
C ARG A 56 16.60 -4.78 1.47
N GLU A 57 15.85 -5.82 1.84
CA GLU A 57 16.16 -7.21 1.50
C GLU A 57 15.73 -7.58 0.08
N ARG A 58 14.79 -6.84 -0.52
CA ARG A 58 14.15 -7.20 -1.81
C ARG A 58 13.79 -8.69 -1.84
N SER A 59 13.20 -9.15 -0.73
CA SER A 59 12.87 -10.57 -0.48
C SER A 59 11.50 -10.96 -1.02
N VAL A 60 10.66 -9.98 -1.33
CA VAL A 60 9.34 -10.16 -1.95
C VAL A 60 9.23 -9.36 -3.26
N ARG A 61 8.31 -9.80 -4.11
CA ARG A 61 7.99 -9.24 -5.42
C ARG A 61 6.57 -8.65 -5.48
N ALA A 62 5.73 -8.95 -4.50
CA ALA A 62 4.44 -8.30 -4.25
C ALA A 62 4.07 -8.41 -2.75
N LEU A 63 3.21 -7.51 -2.28
CA LEU A 63 2.66 -7.53 -0.93
C LEU A 63 1.13 -7.39 -0.97
N VAL A 64 0.41 -8.25 -0.25
CA VAL A 64 -1.02 -8.10 0.01
C VAL A 64 -1.20 -7.55 1.43
N LEU A 65 -2.01 -6.50 1.56
CA LEU A 65 -2.48 -5.97 2.83
C LEU A 65 -3.97 -6.30 2.98
N GLY A 66 -4.35 -6.93 4.08
CA GLY A 66 -5.73 -7.32 4.37
C GLY A 66 -6.07 -7.24 5.86
N GLY A 67 -7.33 -7.45 6.21
CA GLY A 67 -7.79 -7.57 7.60
C GLY A 67 -8.64 -8.81 7.80
N GLU A 68 -8.66 -9.38 9.00
CA GLU A 68 -9.55 -10.48 9.33
C GLU A 68 -10.94 -10.02 9.78
N GLY A 69 -11.91 -10.94 9.72
CA GLY A 69 -13.24 -10.74 10.25
C GLY A 69 -14.09 -9.79 9.40
N ARG A 70 -14.84 -8.91 10.06
CA ARG A 70 -15.95 -8.14 9.45
C ARG A 70 -15.51 -6.96 8.59
N GLY A 71 -14.23 -6.62 8.54
CA GLY A 71 -13.77 -5.52 7.70
C GLY A 71 -12.25 -5.41 7.64
N PHE A 72 -11.79 -4.53 6.77
CA PHE A 72 -10.38 -4.27 6.53
C PHE A 72 -9.67 -3.63 7.73
N CYS A 73 -10.04 -2.39 8.08
CA CYS A 73 -9.42 -1.63 9.18
C CYS A 73 -10.26 -0.38 9.52
N SER A 74 -10.66 -0.24 10.78
CA SER A 74 -11.44 0.91 11.26
C SER A 74 -10.63 2.16 11.58
N GLY A 75 -9.31 2.14 11.42
CA GLY A 75 -8.42 3.28 11.70
C GLY A 75 -7.66 3.11 13.02
N GLY A 76 -7.22 4.22 13.63
CA GLY A 76 -6.58 4.19 14.95
C GLY A 76 -7.57 3.82 16.05
N ASP A 77 -7.13 3.02 17.02
CA ASP A 77 -7.93 2.64 18.18
C ASP A 77 -8.28 3.89 19.03
N VAL A 78 -9.56 4.09 19.35
CA VAL A 78 -10.03 5.30 20.03
C VAL A 78 -9.41 5.44 21.42
N ASP A 79 -9.28 4.34 22.16
CA ASP A 79 -8.74 4.41 23.53
C ASP A 79 -7.21 4.32 23.52
N GLU A 80 -6.67 3.35 22.77
CA GLU A 80 -5.22 3.06 22.77
C GLU A 80 -4.40 4.06 21.95
N ILE A 81 -5.01 4.80 21.01
CA ILE A 81 -4.38 5.91 20.30
C ILE A 81 -4.92 7.24 20.81
N ILE A 82 -6.19 7.57 20.56
CA ILE A 82 -6.69 8.94 20.83
C ILE A 82 -6.60 9.23 22.33
N GLY A 83 -7.12 8.34 23.18
CA GLY A 83 -7.02 8.45 24.63
C GLY A 83 -5.58 8.60 25.12
N ALA A 84 -4.65 7.80 24.61
CA ALA A 84 -3.23 7.87 24.96
C ALA A 84 -2.56 9.19 24.50
N THR A 85 -2.89 9.67 23.30
CA THR A 85 -2.28 10.91 22.75
C THR A 85 -2.67 12.17 23.52
N LEU A 86 -3.80 12.19 24.22
CA LEU A 86 -4.21 13.34 25.04
C LEU A 86 -3.26 13.63 26.21
N ALA A 87 -2.49 12.63 26.64
CA ALA A 87 -1.50 12.76 27.71
C ALA A 87 -0.05 12.89 27.21
N MET A 88 0.15 12.92 25.89
CA MET A 88 1.49 13.03 25.28
C MET A 88 1.97 14.48 25.22
N ASP A 89 3.30 14.66 25.29
CA ASP A 89 3.92 15.95 25.01
C ASP A 89 3.98 16.26 23.50
N THR A 90 4.35 17.50 23.16
CA THR A 90 4.44 17.96 21.77
C THR A 90 5.39 17.12 20.90
N ALA A 91 6.51 16.64 21.46
CA ALA A 91 7.48 15.86 20.70
C ALA A 91 6.94 14.46 20.38
N GLN A 92 6.32 13.81 21.38
CA GLN A 92 5.66 12.51 21.22
C GLN A 92 4.51 12.58 20.20
N LEU A 93 3.69 13.63 20.27
CA LEU A 93 2.62 13.88 19.30
C LEU A 93 3.20 14.05 17.89
N LEU A 94 4.27 14.84 17.73
CA LEU A 94 4.92 15.02 16.44
C LEU A 94 5.48 13.69 15.90
N ASP A 95 6.14 12.89 16.73
CA ASP A 95 6.74 11.62 16.33
C ASP A 95 5.70 10.57 15.94
N PHE A 96 4.57 10.51 16.65
CA PHE A 96 3.45 9.65 16.27
C PHE A 96 2.91 10.02 14.88
N ASN A 97 2.59 11.31 14.66
CA ASN A 97 2.07 11.77 13.37
C ASN A 97 3.11 11.63 12.24
N ARG A 98 4.40 11.75 12.56
CA ARG A 98 5.48 11.48 11.59
C ARG A 98 5.51 10.00 11.25
N MET A 99 5.41 9.10 12.22
CA MET A 99 5.43 7.65 12.00
C MET A 99 4.29 7.21 11.06
N THR A 100 3.06 7.69 11.28
CA THR A 100 1.92 7.32 10.42
C THR A 100 2.12 7.79 8.97
N GLY A 101 2.62 9.01 8.76
CA GLY A 101 2.98 9.50 7.43
C GLY A 101 4.12 8.71 6.78
N GLN A 102 5.11 8.27 7.56
CA GLN A 102 6.22 7.44 7.07
C GLN A 102 5.76 6.04 6.65
N VAL A 103 4.75 5.46 7.30
CA VAL A 103 4.16 4.19 6.84
C VAL A 103 3.53 4.36 5.45
N VAL A 104 2.76 5.41 5.23
CA VAL A 104 2.15 5.70 3.91
C VAL A 104 3.22 5.93 2.85
N ARG A 105 4.25 6.71 3.17
CA ARG A 105 5.39 6.92 2.28
C ARG A 105 6.11 5.61 1.96
N ALA A 106 6.35 4.76 2.95
CA ALA A 106 6.99 3.46 2.75
C ALA A 106 6.17 2.53 1.85
N ILE A 107 4.83 2.57 1.92
CA ILE A 107 3.97 1.86 0.96
C ILE A 107 4.15 2.39 -0.46
N ARG A 108 4.26 3.72 -0.64
CA ARG A 108 4.48 4.34 -1.96
C ARG A 108 5.87 4.05 -2.54
N GLU A 109 6.89 3.97 -1.70
CA GLU A 109 8.30 3.90 -2.11
C GLU A 109 8.89 2.48 -2.11
N CYS A 110 8.21 1.48 -1.52
CA CYS A 110 8.76 0.12 -1.50
C CYS A 110 8.92 -0.46 -2.91
N PRO A 111 9.97 -1.27 -3.17
CA PRO A 111 10.34 -1.72 -4.52
C PRO A 111 9.51 -2.91 -5.01
N PHE A 112 8.25 -2.99 -4.63
CA PHE A 112 7.30 -4.02 -5.03
C PHE A 112 5.86 -3.47 -4.98
N PRO A 113 4.94 -4.00 -5.81
CA PRO A 113 3.54 -3.64 -5.75
C PRO A 113 2.89 -4.03 -4.42
N VAL A 114 2.04 -3.15 -3.90
CA VAL A 114 1.21 -3.36 -2.72
C VAL A 114 -0.26 -3.40 -3.15
N ILE A 115 -0.96 -4.46 -2.73
CA ILE A 115 -2.37 -4.70 -3.05
C ILE A 115 -3.17 -4.69 -1.75
N ALA A 116 -4.14 -3.78 -1.62
CA ALA A 116 -5.09 -3.79 -0.52
C ALA A 116 -6.32 -4.65 -0.89
N ALA A 117 -6.59 -5.68 -0.08
CA ALA A 117 -7.80 -6.50 -0.16
C ALA A 117 -8.85 -5.95 0.81
N VAL A 118 -9.84 -5.23 0.29
CA VAL A 118 -10.77 -4.42 1.11
C VAL A 118 -12.18 -5.01 1.10
N HIS A 119 -12.63 -5.48 2.26
CA HIS A 119 -14.04 -5.77 2.56
C HIS A 119 -14.47 -5.01 3.80
N GLY A 120 -15.78 -4.82 3.98
CA GLY A 120 -16.32 -4.09 5.11
C GLY A 120 -15.72 -2.69 5.27
N VAL A 121 -15.42 -2.28 6.51
CA VAL A 121 -14.94 -0.93 6.81
C VAL A 121 -13.45 -0.73 6.51
N ALA A 122 -13.13 0.35 5.81
CA ALA A 122 -11.81 0.96 5.71
C ALA A 122 -11.95 2.44 6.11
N ALA A 123 -11.66 2.78 7.36
CA ALA A 123 -11.92 4.11 7.92
C ALA A 123 -10.67 4.77 8.51
N GLY A 124 -10.63 6.10 8.47
CA GLY A 124 -9.49 6.88 8.96
C GLY A 124 -8.18 6.38 8.35
N ALA A 125 -7.23 5.99 9.19
CA ALA A 125 -5.98 5.40 8.74
C ALA A 125 -6.14 4.14 7.88
N GLY A 126 -7.15 3.30 8.13
CA GLY A 126 -7.45 2.15 7.29
C GLY A 126 -7.80 2.55 5.85
N ALA A 127 -8.52 3.66 5.67
CA ALA A 127 -8.82 4.20 4.34
C ALA A 127 -7.55 4.70 3.65
N VAL A 128 -6.62 5.33 4.39
CA VAL A 128 -5.40 5.88 3.81
C VAL A 128 -4.36 4.80 3.49
N LEU A 129 -4.26 3.74 4.30
CA LEU A 129 -3.43 2.58 3.96
C LEU A 129 -3.91 1.90 2.68
N ALA A 130 -5.22 1.76 2.49
CA ALA A 130 -5.78 1.27 1.23
C ALA A 130 -5.53 2.27 0.07
N LEU A 131 -5.68 3.57 0.30
CA LEU A 131 -5.40 4.62 -0.69
C LEU A 131 -3.93 4.62 -1.14
N ALA A 132 -3.00 4.35 -0.24
CA ALA A 132 -1.57 4.32 -0.52
C ALA A 132 -1.14 3.09 -1.35
N ALA A 133 -1.88 1.99 -1.27
CA ALA A 133 -1.61 0.78 -2.05
C ALA A 133 -1.60 1.08 -3.56
N ASP A 134 -0.87 0.29 -4.33
CA ASP A 134 -0.86 0.42 -5.79
C ASP A 134 -2.18 -0.08 -6.38
N PHE A 135 -2.74 -1.15 -5.79
CA PHE A 135 -4.02 -1.74 -6.19
C PHE A 135 -4.99 -1.82 -5.02
N ARG A 136 -6.26 -1.48 -5.25
CA ARG A 136 -7.37 -1.65 -4.30
C ARG A 136 -8.38 -2.63 -4.88
N ILE A 137 -8.35 -3.86 -4.38
CA ILE A 137 -9.28 -4.93 -4.75
C ILE A 137 -10.36 -4.97 -3.68
N ALA A 138 -11.61 -4.68 -4.06
CA ALA A 138 -12.71 -4.59 -3.10
C ALA A 138 -13.86 -5.53 -3.45
N ASP A 139 -14.68 -5.87 -2.46
CA ASP A 139 -15.97 -6.52 -2.68
C ASP A 139 -17.13 -5.52 -2.45
N PRO A 140 -18.39 -5.87 -2.73
CA PRO A 140 -19.53 -4.96 -2.60
C PRO A 140 -19.80 -4.50 -1.15
N SER A 141 -19.23 -5.17 -0.14
CA SER A 141 -19.37 -4.78 1.26
C SER A 141 -18.45 -3.61 1.65
N ALA A 142 -17.47 -3.27 0.81
CA ALA A 142 -16.47 -2.25 1.11
C ALA A 142 -17.07 -0.84 1.33
N ARG A 143 -16.59 -0.18 2.40
CA ARG A 143 -16.99 1.16 2.82
C ARG A 143 -15.75 1.95 3.24
N PHE A 144 -15.41 2.97 2.45
CA PHE A 144 -14.32 3.88 2.74
C PHE A 144 -14.82 5.10 3.51
N ALA A 145 -14.12 5.54 4.54
CA ALA A 145 -14.48 6.77 5.26
C ALA A 145 -13.23 7.54 5.68
N PHE A 146 -13.00 8.71 5.08
CA PHE A 146 -11.91 9.62 5.45
C PHE A 146 -12.36 10.58 6.54
N LEU A 147 -12.64 10.04 7.73
CA LEU A 147 -13.46 10.66 8.78
C LEU A 147 -12.71 11.49 9.84
N PHE A 148 -11.50 11.97 9.53
CA PHE A 148 -10.62 12.65 10.50
C PHE A 148 -11.26 13.90 11.14
N THR A 149 -12.05 14.65 10.37
CA THR A 149 -12.78 15.83 10.87
C THR A 149 -13.80 15.50 11.95
N ARG A 150 -14.30 14.26 12.00
CA ARG A 150 -15.24 13.80 13.03
C ARG A 150 -14.60 13.63 14.40
N VAL A 151 -13.27 13.53 14.47
CA VAL A 151 -12.50 13.50 15.72
C VAL A 151 -11.76 14.83 15.98
N GLY A 152 -12.12 15.90 15.27
CA GLY A 152 -11.53 17.23 15.43
C GLY A 152 -10.15 17.41 14.79
N LEU A 153 -9.70 16.47 13.95
CA LEU A 153 -8.46 16.57 13.19
C LEU A 153 -8.70 17.03 11.76
N SER A 154 -7.67 17.53 11.09
CA SER A 154 -7.77 17.86 9.66
C SER A 154 -7.88 16.58 8.82
N GLY A 155 -8.52 16.67 7.64
CA GLY A 155 -8.51 15.59 6.65
C GLY A 155 -7.11 15.30 6.07
N GLY A 156 -6.14 16.20 6.25
CA GLY A 156 -4.75 16.05 5.83
C GLY A 156 -3.94 15.13 6.74
N ASP A 157 -4.48 13.98 7.10
CA ASP A 157 -3.81 13.00 7.96
C ASP A 157 -2.97 12.03 7.12
N MET A 158 -1.75 11.71 7.61
CA MET A 158 -0.83 10.71 7.05
C MET A 158 -0.65 10.71 5.51
N GLY A 159 -0.86 11.86 4.84
CA GLY A 159 -0.74 12.01 3.38
C GLY A 159 -2.06 11.94 2.59
N ALA A 160 -3.22 11.78 3.24
CA ALA A 160 -4.52 11.67 2.59
C ALA A 160 -4.84 12.84 1.65
N ALA A 161 -4.59 14.08 2.09
CA ALA A 161 -4.84 15.27 1.27
C ALA A 161 -3.86 15.44 0.10
N TYR A 162 -2.75 14.71 0.07
CA TYR A 162 -1.85 14.64 -1.08
C TYR A 162 -2.33 13.59 -2.09
N LEU A 163 -2.63 12.38 -1.60
CA LEU A 163 -2.96 11.21 -2.42
C LEU A 163 -4.38 11.28 -2.99
N LEU A 164 -5.37 11.57 -2.16
CA LEU A 164 -6.79 11.47 -2.56
C LEU A 164 -7.15 12.34 -3.76
N PRO A 165 -6.77 13.65 -3.85
CA PRO A 165 -7.07 14.45 -5.03
C PRO A 165 -6.34 13.96 -6.29
N ARG A 166 -5.20 13.25 -6.16
CA ARG A 166 -4.49 12.63 -7.29
C ARG A 166 -5.15 11.34 -7.79
N VAL A 167 -6.00 10.72 -6.96
CA VAL A 167 -6.73 9.49 -7.31
C VAL A 167 -8.15 9.80 -7.81
N VAL A 168 -8.91 10.63 -7.08
CA VAL A 168 -10.34 10.88 -7.36
C VAL A 168 -10.65 12.29 -7.83
N GLY A 169 -9.62 13.13 -8.04
CA GLY A 169 -9.77 14.54 -8.37
C GLY A 169 -10.11 15.43 -7.15
N LEU A 170 -9.78 16.72 -7.27
CA LEU A 170 -9.88 17.68 -6.16
C LEU A 170 -11.31 17.82 -5.59
N GLY A 171 -12.34 17.84 -6.44
CA GLY A 171 -13.72 18.02 -6.00
C GLY A 171 -14.22 16.89 -5.10
N HIS A 172 -14.01 15.64 -5.50
CA HIS A 172 -14.36 14.48 -4.68
C HIS A 172 -13.49 14.40 -3.42
N ALA A 173 -12.19 14.64 -3.53
CA ALA A 173 -11.29 14.63 -2.39
C ALA A 173 -11.71 15.64 -1.30
N THR A 174 -12.03 16.87 -1.69
CA THR A 174 -12.53 17.91 -0.77
C THR A 174 -13.79 17.44 -0.03
N ARG A 175 -14.79 16.90 -0.75
CA ARG A 175 -16.02 16.39 -0.13
C ARG A 175 -15.72 15.25 0.86
N LEU A 176 -14.94 14.27 0.43
CA LEU A 176 -14.62 13.08 1.23
C LEU A 176 -13.86 13.45 2.51
N LEU A 177 -12.84 14.30 2.41
CA LEU A 177 -11.96 14.66 3.53
C LEU A 177 -12.60 15.65 4.51
N MET A 178 -13.46 16.55 4.03
CA MET A 178 -14.12 17.53 4.90
C MET A 178 -15.34 16.93 5.62
N LEU A 179 -16.19 16.19 4.91
CA LEU A 179 -17.45 15.67 5.46
C LEU A 179 -17.30 14.31 6.17
N GLY A 180 -16.27 13.54 5.81
CA GLY A 180 -16.02 12.23 6.40
C GLY A 180 -17.17 11.23 6.19
N GLU A 181 -17.96 11.40 5.13
CA GLU A 181 -19.08 10.51 4.81
C GLU A 181 -18.58 9.17 4.24
N PRO A 182 -19.28 8.06 4.53
CA PRO A 182 -18.91 6.76 3.99
C PRO A 182 -19.17 6.67 2.49
N VAL A 183 -18.17 6.22 1.74
CA VAL A 183 -18.22 5.92 0.32
C VAL A 183 -18.36 4.41 0.14
N ARG A 184 -19.48 3.97 -0.45
CA ARG A 184 -19.73 2.55 -0.74
C ARG A 184 -19.06 2.11 -2.04
N ALA A 185 -18.83 0.80 -2.20
CA ALA A 185 -18.15 0.19 -3.34
C ALA A 185 -18.54 0.77 -4.71
N ALA A 186 -19.83 0.88 -5.03
CA ALA A 186 -20.29 1.42 -6.33
C ALA A 186 -19.88 2.88 -6.59
N GLU A 187 -19.87 3.72 -5.54
CA GLU A 187 -19.35 5.08 -5.67
C GLU A 187 -17.82 5.09 -5.73
N ALA A 188 -17.16 4.27 -4.89
CA ALA A 188 -15.71 4.13 -4.87
C ALA A 188 -15.17 3.71 -6.25
N GLU A 189 -15.83 2.77 -6.94
CA GLU A 189 -15.53 2.40 -8.32
C GLU A 189 -15.70 3.57 -9.28
N ARG A 190 -16.88 4.22 -9.25
CA ARG A 190 -17.21 5.34 -10.16
C ARG A 190 -16.23 6.52 -10.06
N ILE A 191 -15.72 6.83 -8.87
CA ILE A 191 -14.79 7.95 -8.67
C ILE A 191 -13.31 7.57 -8.85
N GLY A 192 -13.01 6.32 -9.24
CA GLY A 192 -11.64 5.85 -9.48
C GLY A 192 -10.88 5.41 -8.22
N LEU A 193 -11.57 5.23 -7.09
CA LEU A 193 -10.94 4.76 -5.86
C LEU A 193 -10.62 3.25 -5.91
N LEU A 194 -11.34 2.44 -6.69
CA LEU A 194 -11.09 0.99 -6.80
C LEU A 194 -10.30 0.66 -8.06
N SER A 195 -9.41 -0.34 -7.94
CA SER A 195 -8.73 -0.95 -9.10
C SER A 195 -9.57 -2.07 -9.70
N GLU A 196 -10.22 -2.85 -8.84
CA GLU A 196 -11.11 -3.95 -9.25
C GLU A 196 -12.22 -4.13 -8.19
N LEU A 197 -13.46 -4.26 -8.65
CA LEU A 197 -14.60 -4.67 -7.83
C LEU A 197 -14.91 -6.15 -8.11
N THR A 198 -14.90 -6.95 -7.05
CA THR A 198 -15.09 -8.40 -7.09
C THR A 198 -16.51 -8.80 -6.68
N GLU A 199 -16.83 -10.08 -6.75
CA GLU A 199 -18.00 -10.65 -6.08
C GLU A 199 -17.85 -10.58 -4.54
N GLU A 200 -18.97 -10.63 -3.82
CA GLU A 200 -18.98 -10.59 -2.36
C GLU A 200 -18.11 -11.69 -1.72
N GLY A 201 -17.25 -11.29 -0.78
CA GLY A 201 -16.31 -12.18 -0.11
C GLY A 201 -15.12 -12.63 -0.97
N LYS A 202 -14.92 -12.11 -2.19
CA LYS A 202 -13.83 -12.54 -3.08
C LYS A 202 -12.60 -11.63 -3.11
N ALA A 203 -12.63 -10.48 -2.44
CA ALA A 203 -11.53 -9.52 -2.46
C ALA A 203 -10.16 -10.14 -2.09
N HIS A 204 -10.11 -10.98 -1.05
CA HIS A 204 -8.86 -11.61 -0.58
C HIS A 204 -8.31 -12.65 -1.56
N VAL A 205 -9.18 -13.48 -2.15
CA VAL A 205 -8.80 -14.47 -3.17
C VAL A 205 -8.21 -13.76 -4.38
N ARG A 206 -8.92 -12.73 -4.86
CA ARG A 206 -8.52 -11.98 -6.05
C ARG A 206 -7.22 -11.20 -5.83
N ALA A 207 -7.04 -10.62 -4.64
CA ALA A 207 -5.79 -9.95 -4.28
C ALA A 207 -4.61 -10.93 -4.25
N ALA A 208 -4.80 -12.16 -3.75
CA ALA A 208 -3.77 -13.20 -3.75
C ALA A 208 -3.41 -13.65 -5.18
N GLU A 209 -4.39 -13.83 -6.05
CA GLU A 209 -4.17 -14.13 -7.48
C GLU A 209 -3.38 -13.02 -8.19
N LEU A 210 -3.76 -11.76 -7.96
CA LEU A 210 -3.04 -10.62 -8.54
C LEU A 210 -1.61 -10.53 -8.00
N ALA A 211 -1.41 -10.77 -6.70
CA ALA A 211 -0.08 -10.80 -6.10
C ALA A 211 0.79 -11.92 -6.69
N ALA A 212 0.23 -13.12 -6.89
CA ALA A 212 0.92 -14.23 -7.52
C ALA A 212 1.29 -13.92 -8.98
N HIS A 213 0.37 -13.28 -9.73
CA HIS A 213 0.64 -12.83 -11.09
C HIS A 213 1.80 -11.81 -11.14
N LEU A 214 1.74 -10.77 -10.29
CA LEU A 214 2.78 -9.76 -10.22
C LEU A 214 4.12 -10.35 -9.76
N ALA A 215 4.10 -11.29 -8.81
CA ALA A 215 5.29 -12.00 -8.37
C ALA A 215 5.83 -12.96 -9.43
N ALA A 216 5.04 -13.43 -10.39
CA ALA A 216 5.55 -14.24 -11.50
C ALA A 216 6.13 -13.39 -12.65
N GLY A 217 5.83 -12.08 -12.68
CA GLY A 217 6.23 -11.17 -13.76
C GLY A 217 7.65 -10.57 -13.65
N PRO A 218 8.00 -9.63 -14.55
CA PRO A 218 9.30 -8.96 -14.57
C PRO A 218 9.43 -7.96 -13.42
N ALA A 219 9.83 -8.44 -12.24
CA ALA A 219 9.79 -7.68 -10.99
C ALA A 219 10.55 -6.34 -11.03
N LEU A 220 11.69 -6.25 -11.74
CA LEU A 220 12.42 -4.99 -11.86
C LEU A 220 11.62 -3.95 -12.67
N ALA A 221 10.95 -4.37 -13.75
CA ALA A 221 10.09 -3.49 -14.53
C ALA A 221 8.94 -2.96 -13.66
N TYR A 222 8.24 -3.82 -12.92
CA TYR A 222 7.15 -3.39 -12.02
C TYR A 222 7.62 -2.44 -10.92
N ALA A 223 8.77 -2.73 -10.30
CA ALA A 223 9.34 -1.87 -9.27
C ALA A 223 9.68 -0.48 -9.84
N GLN A 224 10.29 -0.41 -11.02
CA GLN A 224 10.61 0.86 -11.68
C GLN A 224 9.37 1.61 -12.14
N THR A 225 8.34 0.92 -12.66
CA THR A 225 7.05 1.56 -12.98
C THR A 225 6.45 2.24 -11.76
N LYS A 226 6.43 1.57 -10.60
CA LYS A 226 5.96 2.18 -9.34
C LYS A 226 6.82 3.36 -8.91
N ALA A 227 8.14 3.25 -9.02
CA ALA A 227 9.07 4.31 -8.65
C ALA A 227 8.87 5.57 -9.49
N LEU A 228 8.75 5.44 -10.82
CA LEU A 228 8.53 6.56 -11.75
C LEU A 228 7.16 7.20 -11.52
N LEU A 229 6.08 6.41 -11.43
CA LEU A 229 4.75 6.93 -11.09
C LEU A 229 4.76 7.73 -9.78
N THR A 230 5.54 7.29 -8.79
CA THR A 230 5.60 7.99 -7.50
C THR A 230 6.42 9.26 -7.59
N ALA A 231 7.59 9.23 -8.23
CA ALA A 231 8.46 10.40 -8.35
C ALA A 231 7.85 11.48 -9.26
N GLU A 232 7.27 11.08 -10.39
CA GLU A 232 6.80 12.01 -11.43
C GLU A 232 5.54 12.79 -11.04
N LEU A 233 4.80 12.33 -10.02
CA LEU A 233 3.75 13.13 -9.39
C LEU A 233 4.27 14.45 -8.79
N ASP A 234 5.57 14.55 -8.54
CA ASP A 234 6.25 15.69 -7.95
C ASP A 234 7.30 16.31 -8.89
N MET A 235 7.29 15.98 -10.19
CA MET A 235 8.26 16.45 -11.18
C MET A 235 7.63 17.26 -12.30
N PRO A 236 8.37 18.21 -12.91
CA PRO A 236 7.97 18.79 -14.18
C PRO A 236 8.19 17.78 -15.32
N LEU A 237 7.46 17.96 -16.43
CA LEU A 237 7.53 17.08 -17.61
C LEU A 237 8.96 16.90 -18.12
N ALA A 238 9.74 17.98 -18.22
CA ALA A 238 11.11 17.94 -18.72
C ALA A 238 12.02 17.03 -17.88
N ALA A 239 11.85 17.00 -16.56
CA ALA A 239 12.61 16.10 -15.70
C ALA A 239 12.08 14.65 -15.77
N SER A 240 10.77 14.49 -15.98
CA SER A 240 10.13 13.17 -16.04
C SER A 240 10.63 12.36 -17.22
N VAL A 241 10.69 12.95 -18.42
CA VAL A 241 11.20 12.25 -19.61
C VAL A 241 12.69 11.93 -19.56
N GLU A 242 13.48 12.67 -18.77
CA GLU A 242 14.89 12.32 -18.51
C GLU A 242 15.01 11.15 -17.53
N LEU A 243 14.13 11.08 -16.52
CA LEU A 243 14.05 9.92 -15.63
C LEU A 243 13.59 8.67 -16.39
N ASP A 244 12.63 8.80 -17.31
CA ASP A 244 12.22 7.77 -18.25
C ASP A 244 13.39 7.27 -19.08
N ALA A 245 14.12 8.17 -19.75
CA ALA A 245 15.22 7.82 -20.64
C ALA A 245 16.32 7.01 -19.91
N ASN A 246 16.72 7.47 -18.72
CA ASN A 246 17.71 6.76 -17.90
C ASN A 246 17.20 5.40 -17.43
N THR A 247 15.95 5.34 -16.95
CA THR A 247 15.36 4.10 -16.44
C THR A 247 15.16 3.06 -17.53
N GLN A 248 14.65 3.47 -18.69
CA GLN A 248 14.43 2.58 -19.82
C GLN A 248 15.76 2.07 -20.40
N ALA A 249 16.77 2.94 -20.55
CA ALA A 249 18.10 2.52 -21.00
C ALA A 249 18.73 1.48 -20.07
N LEU A 250 18.56 1.64 -18.75
CA LEU A 250 18.96 0.64 -17.75
C LEU A 250 18.22 -0.69 -17.95
N LEU A 251 16.89 -0.66 -18.07
CA LEU A 251 16.07 -1.85 -18.23
C LEU A 251 16.31 -2.59 -19.57
N MET A 252 16.64 -1.85 -20.64
CA MET A 252 17.02 -2.44 -21.93
C MET A 252 18.31 -3.25 -21.86
N ASN A 253 19.15 -3.02 -20.85
CA ASN A 253 20.35 -3.84 -20.60
C ASN A 253 20.07 -5.02 -19.64
N GLY A 254 18.83 -5.20 -19.18
CA GLY A 254 18.41 -6.27 -18.28
C GLY A 254 18.13 -7.60 -18.99
N GLN A 255 18.15 -8.70 -18.22
CA GLN A 255 17.88 -10.04 -18.73
C GLN A 255 16.43 -10.21 -19.20
N ASP A 256 15.48 -9.59 -18.49
CA ASP A 256 14.07 -9.68 -18.84
C ASP A 256 13.75 -9.05 -20.20
N TYR A 257 14.43 -7.95 -20.58
CA TYR A 257 14.25 -7.35 -21.89
C TYR A 257 14.72 -8.28 -23.03
N ALA A 258 15.88 -8.92 -22.85
CA ALA A 258 16.38 -9.91 -23.79
C ALA A 258 15.51 -11.18 -23.84
N GLU A 259 15.03 -11.65 -22.69
CA GLU A 259 14.16 -12.83 -22.57
C GLU A 259 12.82 -12.62 -23.27
N PHE A 260 12.24 -11.42 -23.19
CA PHE A 260 11.03 -11.10 -23.94
C PHE A 260 11.22 -11.37 -25.44
N HIS A 261 12.30 -10.83 -26.03
CA HIS A 261 12.59 -11.04 -27.45
C HIS A 261 12.84 -12.51 -27.80
N ALA A 262 13.60 -13.22 -26.96
CA ALA A 262 13.87 -14.66 -27.12
C ALA A 262 12.60 -15.52 -27.02
N ALA A 263 11.71 -15.20 -26.09
CA ALA A 263 10.44 -15.90 -25.90
C ALA A 263 9.47 -15.64 -27.06
N PHE A 264 9.38 -14.38 -27.50
CA PHE A 264 8.55 -13.96 -28.63
C PHE A 264 8.98 -14.67 -29.93
N THR A 265 10.27 -14.62 -30.26
CA THR A 265 10.81 -15.29 -31.46
C THR A 265 10.70 -16.81 -31.37
N GLY A 266 10.86 -17.38 -30.17
CA GLY A 266 10.69 -18.80 -29.90
C GLY A 266 9.24 -19.27 -29.73
N LYS A 267 8.24 -18.37 -29.83
CA LYS A 267 6.81 -18.66 -29.63
C LYS A 267 6.51 -19.42 -28.33
N ARG A 268 7.17 -19.03 -27.25
CA ARG A 268 7.00 -19.59 -25.90
C ARG A 268 6.68 -18.49 -24.89
N PRO A 269 6.10 -18.82 -23.73
CA PRO A 269 5.99 -17.88 -22.64
C PRO A 269 7.39 -17.41 -22.16
N PRO A 270 7.54 -16.13 -21.79
CA PRO A 270 8.76 -15.60 -21.20
C PRO A 270 8.97 -16.11 -19.77
N ALA A 271 10.23 -16.36 -19.42
CA ALA A 271 10.67 -16.85 -18.12
C ALA A 271 11.43 -15.76 -17.34
N TRP A 272 10.66 -14.86 -16.74
CA TRP A 272 11.18 -13.68 -16.04
C TRP A 272 12.12 -13.99 -14.87
N LYS A 273 13.13 -13.14 -14.68
CA LYS A 273 14.14 -13.21 -13.62
C LYS A 273 14.15 -11.97 -12.72
N GLY A 274 13.54 -10.86 -13.14
CA GLY A 274 13.46 -9.63 -12.38
C GLY A 274 14.80 -8.88 -12.29
N ARG A 275 15.59 -8.92 -13.36
CA ARG A 275 16.92 -8.30 -13.48
C ARG A 275 17.34 -8.18 -14.94
#